data_AF-A0A944SPX9-F1
#
_entry.id   AF-A0A944SPX9-F1
#
_cell.length_a   1.000
_cell.length_b   1.000
_cell.length_c   1.000
_cell.angle_alpha   90.00
_cell.angle_beta   90.00
_cell.angle_gamma   90.00
#
_symmetry.space_group_name_H-M   'P 1'
#
loop_
_entity.id
_entity.type
_entity.pdbx_description
1 polymer ?
#
loop_
_entity_poly.entity_id
_entity_poly.type
_entity_poly.pdbx_seq_one_letter_code
_entity_poly.pdbx_strand_id
1 'polypeptide(L)'
;MTDWISRWENNRIGWHANQINRQLIKYLEMLNLSSGDTIFVPLCGKTNDMFFLLEKKIKVIGVEISSIAAEQFFTENNLSFSISKVDGFKLYEGDGIRIYCGDYFDLKCIHLKEVKAVYDRASLIALDEELRQKYVKHLSDIISLDVRMLLLTLNYPQHQRSDPPFAVSKSEVDELFKGSFHCRELYCISDIENEPMFQNLGVDFVEKAVYLLQKVRV
;
A
#
# COMPACT_ATOMS: atom_id res chain seq x y z
N MET A 1 -4.56 5.50 17.66
CA MET A 1 -4.97 5.05 16.33
C MET A 1 -5.48 6.24 15.53
N THR A 2 -4.97 6.45 14.31
CA THR A 2 -5.35 7.58 13.46
C THR A 2 -6.77 7.39 12.92
N ASP A 3 -7.61 8.42 13.01
CA ASP A 3 -8.95 8.42 12.41
C ASP A 3 -8.86 8.77 10.91
N TRP A 4 -8.69 7.76 10.07
CA TRP A 4 -8.55 7.93 8.62
C TRP A 4 -9.82 8.43 7.95
N ILE A 5 -11.00 8.05 8.44
CA ILE A 5 -12.29 8.49 7.88
C ILE A 5 -12.43 10.00 8.07
N SER A 6 -12.21 10.49 9.30
CA SER A 6 -12.27 11.93 9.58
C SER A 6 -11.28 12.73 8.72
N ARG A 7 -10.08 12.19 8.45
CA ARG A 7 -9.12 12.89 7.57
C ARG A 7 -9.63 12.99 6.14
N TRP A 8 -10.31 11.99 5.60
CA TRP A 8 -10.96 12.06 4.28
C TRP A 8 -12.13 13.06 4.27
N GLU A 9 -13.01 13.01 5.26
CA GLU A 9 -14.15 13.93 5.39
C GLU A 9 -13.71 15.39 5.48
N ASN A 10 -12.58 15.65 6.13
CA ASN A 10 -12.03 16.99 6.31
C ASN A 10 -10.99 17.37 5.25
N ASN A 11 -10.85 16.59 4.16
CA ASN A 11 -9.88 16.80 3.08
C ASN A 11 -8.42 16.98 3.57
N ARG A 12 -8.05 16.33 4.68
CA ARG A 12 -6.71 16.39 5.28
C ARG A 12 -5.78 15.32 4.68
N ILE A 13 -5.73 15.25 3.36
CA ILE A 13 -5.14 14.15 2.57
C ILE A 13 -3.70 14.44 2.08
N GLY A 14 -2.88 15.09 2.90
CA GLY A 14 -1.52 15.52 2.54
C GLY A 14 -0.54 14.39 2.15
N TRP A 15 -0.93 13.13 2.33
CA TRP A 15 -0.18 11.96 1.83
C TRP A 15 -0.48 11.63 0.36
N HIS A 16 -1.58 12.12 -0.20
CA HIS A 16 -1.96 11.84 -1.58
C HIS A 16 -0.98 12.52 -2.53
N ALA A 17 -0.46 11.76 -3.49
CA ALA A 17 0.43 12.25 -4.52
C ALA A 17 -0.26 12.19 -5.88
N ASN A 18 -0.27 13.31 -6.60
CA ASN A 18 -0.83 13.39 -7.94
C ASN A 18 0.03 12.63 -8.97
N GLN A 19 1.33 12.50 -8.73
CA GLN A 19 2.26 11.80 -9.61
C GLN A 19 2.36 10.31 -9.25
N ILE A 20 2.51 9.48 -10.28
CA ILE A 20 2.82 8.05 -10.13
C ILE A 20 4.16 7.91 -9.41
N ASN A 21 4.24 6.97 -8.47
CA ASN A 21 5.47 6.71 -7.75
C ASN A 21 6.57 6.18 -8.70
N ARG A 22 7.69 6.89 -8.75
CA ARG A 22 8.83 6.53 -9.61
C ARG A 22 9.40 5.14 -9.30
N GLN A 23 9.34 4.69 -8.05
CA GLN A 23 9.83 3.38 -7.64
C GLN A 23 8.92 2.25 -8.15
N LEU A 24 7.60 2.48 -8.22
CA LEU A 24 6.69 1.54 -8.87
C LEU A 24 7.08 1.37 -10.34
N ILE A 25 7.24 2.48 -11.08
CA ILE A 25 7.64 2.43 -12.50
C ILE A 25 8.96 1.67 -12.66
N LYS A 26 9.95 1.98 -11.81
CA LYS A 26 11.30 1.42 -11.89
C LYS A 26 11.36 -0.08 -11.60
N TYR A 27 10.56 -0.57 -10.64
CA TYR A 27 10.69 -1.95 -10.13
C TYR A 27 9.49 -2.86 -10.46
N LEU A 28 8.50 -2.38 -11.23
CA LEU A 28 7.32 -3.17 -11.60
C LEU A 28 7.69 -4.52 -12.23
N GLU A 29 8.69 -4.57 -13.11
CA GLU A 29 9.11 -5.80 -13.78
C GLU A 29 9.58 -6.89 -12.81
N MET A 30 10.07 -6.51 -11.62
CA MET A 30 10.52 -7.47 -10.61
C MET A 30 9.36 -8.28 -10.00
N LEU A 31 8.14 -7.76 -10.08
CA LEU A 31 6.92 -8.46 -9.65
C LEU A 31 6.53 -9.59 -10.62
N ASN A 32 7.11 -9.64 -11.83
CA ASN A 32 6.88 -10.69 -12.84
C ASN A 32 5.39 -10.91 -13.15
N LEU A 33 4.67 -9.81 -13.32
CA LEU A 33 3.27 -9.79 -13.72
C LEU A 33 3.15 -9.82 -15.25
N SER A 34 2.17 -10.58 -15.74
CA SER A 34 1.75 -10.58 -17.13
C SER A 34 0.48 -9.72 -17.32
N SER A 35 0.19 -9.36 -18.57
CA SER A 35 -1.08 -8.72 -18.91
C SER A 35 -2.25 -9.59 -18.44
N GLY A 36 -3.20 -8.97 -17.73
CA GLY A 36 -4.38 -9.62 -17.15
C GLY A 36 -4.18 -10.17 -15.74
N ASP A 37 -2.95 -10.18 -15.22
CA ASP A 37 -2.66 -10.55 -13.83
C ASP A 37 -3.17 -9.48 -12.86
N THR A 38 -3.43 -9.89 -11.63
CA THR A 38 -3.97 -9.03 -10.58
C THR A 38 -2.92 -8.69 -9.53
N ILE A 39 -2.78 -7.41 -9.21
CA ILE A 39 -1.97 -6.88 -8.11
C ILE A 39 -2.86 -6.36 -6.99
N PHE A 40 -2.45 -6.59 -5.74
CA PHE A 40 -3.13 -6.07 -4.55
C PHE A 40 -2.47 -4.79 -4.04
N VAL A 41 -3.27 -3.78 -3.74
CA VAL A 41 -2.83 -2.48 -3.19
C VAL A 41 -3.56 -2.23 -1.86
N PRO A 42 -2.92 -2.55 -0.71
CA PRO A 42 -3.53 -2.36 0.60
C PRO A 42 -3.66 -0.88 0.95
N LEU A 43 -4.72 -0.50 1.68
CA LEU A 43 -4.98 0.89 2.14
C LEU A 43 -4.79 1.89 0.98
N CYS A 44 -5.43 1.61 -0.16
CA CYS A 44 -5.05 2.21 -1.44
C CYS A 44 -5.36 3.72 -1.54
N GLY A 45 -6.23 4.25 -0.67
CA GLY A 45 -6.81 5.58 -0.83
C GLY A 45 -7.34 5.74 -2.25
N LYS A 46 -6.88 6.81 -2.92
CA LYS A 46 -7.13 7.08 -4.34
C LYS A 46 -5.86 7.14 -5.18
N THR A 47 -4.86 6.32 -4.86
CA THR A 47 -3.54 6.45 -5.53
C THR A 47 -3.63 6.32 -7.06
N ASN A 48 -3.01 7.26 -7.78
CA ASN A 48 -2.90 7.22 -9.25
C ASN A 48 -2.00 6.07 -9.73
N ASP A 49 -1.25 5.44 -8.81
CA ASP A 49 -0.49 4.22 -9.09
C ASP A 49 -1.40 3.08 -9.59
N MET A 50 -2.64 2.98 -9.10
CA MET A 50 -3.60 1.97 -9.57
C MET A 50 -4.03 2.20 -11.01
N PHE A 51 -4.21 3.47 -11.41
CA PHE A 51 -4.52 3.82 -12.79
C PHE A 51 -3.36 3.49 -13.73
N PHE A 52 -2.12 3.79 -13.33
CA PHE A 52 -0.92 3.40 -14.08
C PHE A 52 -0.82 1.87 -14.28
N LEU A 53 -1.11 1.09 -13.24
CA LEU A 53 -1.12 -0.38 -13.33
C LEU A 53 -2.17 -0.86 -14.35
N LEU A 54 -3.34 -0.23 -14.37
CA LEU A 54 -4.37 -0.52 -15.37
C LEU A 54 -3.90 -0.20 -16.79
N GLU A 55 -3.21 0.92 -17.03
CA GLU A 55 -2.62 1.24 -18.35
C GLU A 55 -1.59 0.18 -18.80
N LYS A 56 -0.94 -0.50 -17.85
CA LYS A 56 -0.07 -1.67 -18.10
C LYS A 56 -0.84 -2.98 -18.29
N LYS A 57 -2.17 -2.93 -18.37
CA LYS A 57 -3.08 -4.08 -18.49
C LYS A 57 -3.00 -5.02 -17.28
N ILE A 58 -2.59 -4.51 -16.12
CA ILE A 58 -2.57 -5.24 -14.85
C ILE A 58 -3.86 -4.86 -14.11
N LYS A 59 -4.63 -5.87 -13.71
CA LYS A 59 -5.83 -5.67 -12.90
C LYS A 59 -5.44 -5.32 -11.47
N VAL A 60 -6.28 -4.57 -10.77
CA VAL A 60 -5.98 -4.16 -9.39
C VAL A 60 -7.11 -4.56 -8.46
N ILE A 61 -6.73 -5.11 -7.31
CA ILE A 61 -7.59 -5.18 -6.13
C ILE A 61 -7.02 -4.21 -5.08
N GLY A 62 -7.83 -3.26 -4.64
CA GLY A 62 -7.54 -2.38 -3.51
C GLY A 62 -8.45 -2.66 -2.33
N VAL A 63 -8.02 -2.26 -1.14
CA VAL A 63 -8.90 -2.14 0.03
C VAL A 63 -8.66 -0.78 0.67
N GLU A 64 -9.74 -0.12 1.04
CA GLU A 64 -9.74 1.24 1.57
C GLU A 64 -10.91 1.41 2.52
N ILE A 65 -10.68 2.04 3.67
CA ILE A 65 -11.74 2.20 4.68
C ILE A 65 -12.71 3.32 4.31
N SER A 66 -12.26 4.32 3.55
CA SER A 66 -13.02 5.49 3.16
C SER A 66 -13.75 5.32 1.84
N SER A 67 -15.09 5.36 1.88
CA SER A 67 -15.92 5.39 0.68
C SER A 67 -15.68 6.65 -0.16
N ILE A 68 -15.31 7.77 0.48
CA ILE A 68 -14.94 9.02 -0.20
C ILE A 68 -13.73 8.77 -1.09
N ALA A 69 -12.71 8.09 -0.57
CA ALA A 69 -11.49 7.81 -1.32
C ALA A 69 -11.74 6.83 -2.48
N ALA A 70 -12.49 5.75 -2.21
CA ALA A 70 -12.84 4.77 -3.23
C ALA A 70 -13.64 5.42 -4.39
N GLU A 71 -14.60 6.27 -4.07
CA GLU A 71 -15.42 6.97 -5.08
C GLU A 71 -14.65 8.07 -5.81
N GLN A 72 -13.83 8.84 -5.10
CA GLN A 72 -12.94 9.84 -5.70
C GLN A 72 -11.95 9.22 -6.68
N PHE A 73 -11.41 8.02 -6.39
CA PHE A 73 -10.52 7.33 -7.32
C PHE A 73 -11.16 7.16 -8.70
N PHE A 74 -12.37 6.60 -8.77
CA PHE A 74 -13.02 6.36 -10.06
C PHE A 74 -13.45 7.67 -10.73
N THR A 75 -14.05 8.59 -9.97
CA THR A 75 -14.58 9.85 -10.52
C THR A 75 -13.46 10.78 -11.02
N GLU A 76 -12.35 10.93 -10.28
CA GLU A 76 -11.23 11.79 -10.67
C GLU A 76 -10.46 11.24 -11.89
N ASN A 77 -10.45 9.91 -12.06
CA ASN A 77 -9.84 9.25 -13.21
C ASN A 77 -10.83 9.05 -14.38
N ASN A 78 -12.06 9.59 -14.30
CA ASN A 78 -13.11 9.44 -15.31
C ASN A 78 -13.42 7.97 -15.67
N LEU A 79 -13.31 7.07 -14.70
CA LEU A 79 -13.60 5.65 -14.88
C LEU A 79 -15.07 5.38 -14.55
N SER A 80 -15.74 4.60 -15.41
CA SER A 80 -17.08 4.11 -15.11
C SER A 80 -16.99 2.97 -14.09
N PHE A 81 -17.87 2.98 -13.09
CA PHE A 81 -17.86 1.97 -12.05
C PHE A 81 -19.28 1.60 -11.60
N SER A 82 -19.39 0.42 -11.03
CA SER A 82 -20.58 -0.06 -10.34
C SER A 82 -20.28 -0.25 -8.86
N ILE A 83 -21.33 -0.24 -8.05
CA ILE A 83 -21.24 -0.46 -6.61
C ILE A 83 -22.11 -1.68 -6.28
N SER A 84 -21.54 -2.64 -5.56
CA SER A 84 -22.27 -3.80 -5.03
C SER A 84 -21.89 -4.07 -3.57
N LYS A 85 -22.60 -4.99 -2.91
CA LYS A 85 -22.25 -5.46 -1.57
C LYS A 85 -21.72 -6.89 -1.65
N VAL A 86 -20.51 -7.12 -1.16
CA VAL A 86 -19.83 -8.43 -1.20
C VAL A 86 -19.17 -8.68 0.14
N ASP A 87 -19.56 -9.76 0.82
CA ASP A 87 -18.92 -10.23 2.06
C ASP A 87 -18.73 -9.16 3.16
N GLY A 88 -19.67 -8.23 3.26
CA GLY A 88 -19.63 -7.12 4.24
C GLY A 88 -19.04 -5.81 3.70
N PHE A 89 -18.33 -5.86 2.57
CA PHE A 89 -17.77 -4.70 1.90
C PHE A 89 -18.77 -4.02 0.97
N LYS A 90 -18.58 -2.72 0.77
CA LYS A 90 -19.10 -2.00 -0.41
C LYS A 90 -18.04 -2.12 -1.50
N LEU A 91 -18.29 -2.93 -2.53
CA LEU A 91 -17.34 -3.16 -3.61
C LEU A 91 -17.58 -2.14 -4.73
N TYR A 92 -16.56 -1.33 -5.01
CA TYR A 92 -16.51 -0.46 -6.19
C TYR A 92 -15.73 -1.17 -7.29
N GLU A 93 -16.31 -1.32 -8.48
CA GLU A 93 -15.70 -2.10 -9.57
C GLU A 93 -15.90 -1.43 -10.93
N GLY A 94 -14.81 -1.31 -11.69
CA GLY A 94 -14.79 -0.71 -13.03
C GLY A 94 -13.46 -0.94 -13.75
N ASP A 95 -13.50 -1.22 -15.05
CA ASP A 95 -12.35 -1.33 -15.96
C ASP A 95 -11.17 -2.20 -15.46
N GLY A 96 -11.41 -3.24 -14.66
CA GLY A 96 -10.36 -4.11 -14.12
C GLY A 96 -9.75 -3.65 -12.78
N ILE A 97 -10.33 -2.63 -12.16
CA ILE A 97 -10.10 -2.23 -10.77
C ILE A 97 -11.26 -2.68 -9.90
N ARG A 98 -10.94 -3.28 -8.75
CA ARG A 98 -11.87 -3.56 -7.65
C ARG A 98 -11.37 -2.93 -6.37
N ILE A 99 -12.18 -2.10 -5.72
CA ILE A 99 -11.87 -1.54 -4.39
C ILE A 99 -12.89 -2.06 -3.39
N TYR A 100 -12.42 -2.91 -2.47
CA TYR A 100 -13.19 -3.33 -1.30
C TYR A 100 -13.21 -2.18 -0.30
N CYS A 101 -14.33 -1.46 -0.22
CA CYS A 101 -14.49 -0.41 0.78
C CYS A 101 -14.90 -1.02 2.13
N GLY A 102 -13.99 -0.99 3.10
CA GLY A 102 -14.14 -1.61 4.43
C GLY A 102 -12.80 -1.79 5.15
N ASP A 103 -12.82 -2.51 6.28
CA ASP A 103 -11.61 -2.78 7.05
C ASP A 103 -10.70 -3.78 6.32
N TYR A 104 -9.40 -3.47 6.28
CA TYR A 104 -8.37 -4.36 5.75
C TYR A 104 -8.39 -5.74 6.42
N PHE A 105 -8.62 -5.79 7.74
CA PHE A 105 -8.60 -7.03 8.52
C PHE A 105 -9.83 -7.93 8.31
N ASP A 106 -10.88 -7.42 7.65
CA ASP A 106 -12.04 -8.20 7.24
C ASP A 106 -11.79 -8.97 5.93
N LEU A 107 -10.68 -8.69 5.25
CA LEU A 107 -10.30 -9.43 4.06
C LEU A 107 -10.01 -10.90 4.39
N LYS A 108 -10.29 -11.76 3.41
CA LYS A 108 -10.10 -13.20 3.49
C LYS A 108 -9.36 -13.67 2.25
N CYS A 109 -8.76 -14.85 2.32
CA CYS A 109 -8.05 -15.45 1.19
C CYS A 109 -8.89 -15.53 -0.09
N ILE A 110 -10.21 -15.71 0.02
CA ILE A 110 -11.12 -15.75 -1.13
C ILE A 110 -11.15 -14.43 -1.91
N HIS A 111 -10.97 -13.28 -1.25
CA HIS A 111 -10.94 -11.97 -1.90
C HIS A 111 -9.65 -11.76 -2.71
N LEU A 112 -8.52 -12.34 -2.25
CA LEU A 112 -7.19 -12.14 -2.85
C LEU A 112 -6.68 -13.37 -3.61
N LYS A 113 -7.53 -14.39 -3.87
CA LYS A 113 -7.13 -15.67 -4.46
C LYS A 113 -6.41 -15.56 -5.82
N GLU A 114 -6.71 -14.52 -6.60
CA GLU A 114 -6.15 -14.28 -7.93
C GLU A 114 -4.94 -13.35 -7.93
N VAL A 115 -4.60 -12.79 -6.76
CA VAL A 115 -3.50 -11.84 -6.62
C VAL A 115 -2.18 -12.56 -6.81
N LYS A 116 -1.35 -12.02 -7.71
CA LYS A 116 0.01 -12.52 -7.98
C LYS A 116 1.11 -11.63 -7.41
N ALA A 117 0.78 -10.38 -7.09
CA ALA A 117 1.70 -9.46 -6.47
C ALA A 117 1.02 -8.49 -5.50
N VAL A 118 1.80 -7.92 -4.59
CA VAL A 118 1.36 -6.85 -3.68
C VAL A 118 2.21 -5.61 -3.94
N TYR A 119 1.59 -4.44 -3.93
CA TYR A 119 2.27 -3.15 -3.92
C TYR A 119 1.86 -2.35 -2.70
N ASP A 120 2.73 -2.35 -1.70
CA ASP A 120 2.53 -1.64 -0.43
C ASP A 120 3.35 -0.35 -0.43
N ARG A 121 2.63 0.76 -0.61
CA ARG A 121 3.14 2.11 -0.51
C ARG A 121 2.21 2.87 0.40
N ALA A 122 2.78 3.47 1.45
CA ALA A 122 2.02 4.26 2.41
C ALA A 122 0.96 3.46 3.19
N SER A 123 1.00 2.12 3.16
CA SER A 123 0.08 1.25 3.90
C SER A 123 0.75 0.78 5.19
N LEU A 124 1.86 0.05 5.12
CA LEU A 124 2.59 -0.41 6.31
C LEU A 124 3.01 0.78 7.20
N ILE A 125 3.53 1.85 6.59
CA ILE A 125 4.01 3.04 7.30
C ILE A 125 2.85 3.93 7.82
N ALA A 126 1.59 3.63 7.51
CA ALA A 126 0.43 4.32 8.07
C ALA A 126 -0.01 3.73 9.42
N LEU A 127 0.58 2.60 9.83
CA LEU A 127 0.20 1.83 11.00
C LEU A 127 1.25 1.96 12.10
N ASP A 128 0.79 2.02 13.35
CA ASP A 128 1.67 1.96 14.52
C ASP A 128 2.33 0.57 14.66
N GLU A 129 3.34 0.47 15.52
CA GLU A 129 4.16 -0.74 15.69
C GLU A 129 3.31 -2.01 16.00
N GLU A 130 2.32 -1.90 16.87
CA GLU A 130 1.46 -3.04 17.25
C GLU A 130 0.59 -3.48 16.06
N LEU A 131 -0.02 -2.52 15.35
CA LEU A 131 -0.84 -2.82 14.19
C LEU A 131 -0.02 -3.35 13.01
N ARG A 132 1.24 -2.95 12.84
CA ARG A 132 2.10 -3.46 11.76
C ARG A 132 2.34 -4.96 11.86
N GLN A 133 2.55 -5.48 13.07
CA GLN A 133 2.69 -6.93 13.27
C GLN A 133 1.41 -7.69 12.86
N LYS A 134 0.24 -7.18 13.30
CA LYS A 134 -1.07 -7.74 12.93
C LYS A 134 -1.30 -7.65 11.41
N TYR A 135 -0.93 -6.52 10.80
CA TYR A 135 -1.08 -6.26 9.37
C TYR A 135 -0.27 -7.23 8.51
N VAL A 136 1.02 -7.39 8.80
CA VAL A 136 1.91 -8.31 8.06
C VAL A 136 1.50 -9.76 8.26
N LYS A 137 1.14 -10.14 9.49
CA LYS A 137 0.60 -11.48 9.76
C LYS A 137 -0.67 -11.73 8.95
N HIS A 138 -1.63 -10.82 9.01
CA HIS A 138 -2.88 -10.96 8.27
C HIS A 138 -2.64 -11.04 6.76
N LEU A 139 -1.77 -10.18 6.21
CA LEU A 139 -1.37 -10.23 4.80
C LEU A 139 -0.84 -11.62 4.43
N SER A 140 0.12 -12.12 5.22
CA SER A 140 0.69 -13.46 5.05
C SER A 140 -0.39 -14.52 5.06
N ASP A 141 -1.37 -14.45 5.95
CA ASP A 141 -2.43 -15.48 6.07
C ASP A 141 -3.40 -15.48 4.87
N ILE A 142 -3.60 -14.35 4.19
CA ILE A 142 -4.63 -14.21 3.14
C ILE A 142 -4.10 -14.22 1.70
N ILE A 143 -2.79 -14.13 1.47
CA ILE A 143 -2.20 -14.22 0.12
C ILE A 143 -1.63 -15.61 -0.18
N SER A 144 -1.60 -15.98 -1.46
CA SER A 144 -1.01 -17.26 -1.93
C SER A 144 0.51 -17.31 -1.75
N LEU A 145 1.07 -18.52 -1.69
CA LEU A 145 2.52 -18.73 -1.82
C LEU A 145 3.06 -18.12 -3.13
N ASP A 146 4.36 -17.82 -3.16
CA ASP A 146 5.09 -17.23 -4.29
C ASP A 146 4.67 -15.82 -4.72
N VAL A 147 3.66 -15.23 -4.06
CA VAL A 147 3.30 -13.82 -4.26
C VAL A 147 4.51 -12.94 -3.95
N ARG A 148 4.83 -12.06 -4.90
CA ARG A 148 5.89 -11.06 -4.76
C ARG A 148 5.31 -9.74 -4.30
N MET A 149 6.04 -9.03 -3.46
CA MET A 149 5.61 -7.76 -2.89
C MET A 149 6.67 -6.69 -3.13
N LEU A 150 6.24 -5.54 -3.64
CA LEU A 150 7.05 -4.33 -3.66
C LEU A 150 6.62 -3.48 -2.46
N LEU A 151 7.50 -3.36 -1.47
CA LEU A 151 7.28 -2.61 -0.24
C LEU A 151 8.11 -1.34 -0.24
N LEU A 152 7.47 -0.20 0.00
CA LEU A 152 8.13 1.10 0.16
C LEU A 152 8.05 1.53 1.63
N THR A 153 9.19 1.82 2.23
CA THR A 153 9.26 2.33 3.60
C THR A 153 9.92 3.70 3.68
N LEU A 154 9.69 4.33 4.82
CA LEU A 154 10.29 5.59 5.25
C LEU A 154 10.88 5.35 6.64
N ASN A 155 12.10 5.81 6.90
CA ASN A 155 12.76 5.70 8.20
C ASN A 155 13.30 7.07 8.63
N TYR A 156 13.18 7.37 9.92
CA TYR A 156 13.64 8.60 10.58
C TYR A 156 13.69 8.34 12.10
N PRO A 157 14.28 9.22 12.92
CA PRO A 157 14.22 9.07 14.38
C PRO A 157 12.77 9.15 14.89
N GLN A 158 12.14 8.00 15.18
CA GLN A 158 10.71 7.90 15.50
C GLN A 158 10.26 8.82 16.66
N HIS A 159 11.15 9.16 17.60
CA HIS A 159 10.82 10.06 18.71
C HIS A 159 10.63 11.54 18.29
N GLN A 160 11.08 11.94 17.10
CA GLN A 160 10.94 13.30 16.58
C GLN A 160 9.58 13.55 15.91
N ARG A 161 8.77 12.50 15.70
CA ARG A 161 7.41 12.60 15.15
C ARG A 161 6.60 11.37 15.53
N SER A 162 5.39 11.57 16.08
CA SER A 162 4.55 10.45 16.55
C SER A 162 3.31 10.17 15.68
N ASP A 163 3.14 10.89 14.57
CA ASP A 163 2.03 10.74 13.63
C ASP A 163 2.48 10.10 12.31
N PRO A 164 1.58 9.39 11.60
CA PRO A 164 1.92 8.78 10.32
C PRO A 164 2.41 9.82 9.29
N PRO A 165 3.30 9.41 8.36
CA PRO A 165 3.88 8.08 8.26
C PRO A 165 4.86 7.78 9.39
N PHE A 166 4.78 6.58 9.96
CA PHE A 166 5.68 6.05 10.98
C PHE A 166 7.00 5.58 10.36
N ALA A 167 8.08 5.65 11.14
CA ALA A 167 9.38 5.17 10.74
C ALA A 167 9.40 3.63 10.75
N VAL A 168 9.87 3.05 9.64
CA VAL A 168 10.04 1.61 9.46
C VAL A 168 11.44 1.36 8.96
N SER A 169 12.30 0.96 9.88
CA SER A 169 13.72 0.69 9.62
C SER A 169 13.91 -0.65 8.88
N LYS A 170 15.09 -0.84 8.30
CA LYS A 170 15.46 -2.13 7.70
C LYS A 170 15.36 -3.30 8.69
N SER A 171 15.83 -3.13 9.91
CA SER A 171 15.77 -4.20 10.92
C SER A 171 14.34 -4.58 11.26
N GLU A 172 13.42 -3.60 11.25
CA GLU A 172 12.01 -3.88 11.47
C GLU A 172 11.36 -4.59 10.27
N VAL A 173 11.70 -4.22 9.02
CA VAL A 173 11.27 -4.98 7.84
C VAL A 173 11.75 -6.42 7.93
N ASP A 174 13.03 -6.64 8.26
CA ASP A 174 13.57 -7.99 8.41
C ASP A 174 12.81 -8.77 9.51
N GLU A 175 12.54 -8.14 10.66
CA GLU A 175 11.82 -8.77 11.78
C GLU A 175 10.35 -9.10 11.46
N LEU A 176 9.62 -8.16 10.85
CA LEU A 176 8.21 -8.35 10.49
C LEU A 176 8.02 -9.49 9.48
N PHE A 177 8.98 -9.68 8.57
CA PHE A 177 8.82 -10.56 7.41
C PHE A 177 9.65 -11.87 7.46
N LYS A 178 10.62 -12.03 8.37
CA LYS A 178 11.54 -13.19 8.45
C LYS A 178 10.88 -14.58 8.48
N GLY A 179 9.65 -14.66 8.98
CA GLY A 179 8.92 -15.92 9.16
C GLY A 179 8.35 -16.47 7.86
N SER A 180 7.84 -15.60 7.00
CA SER A 180 7.01 -15.97 5.85
C SER A 180 7.58 -15.55 4.50
N PHE A 181 8.51 -14.59 4.48
CA PHE A 181 9.02 -13.98 3.26
C PHE A 181 10.55 -14.05 3.17
N HIS A 182 11.05 -14.14 1.94
CA HIS A 182 12.41 -13.77 1.61
C HIS A 182 12.44 -12.27 1.29
N CYS A 183 13.34 -11.53 1.94
CA CYS A 183 13.41 -10.07 1.83
C CYS A 183 14.69 -9.64 1.10
N ARG A 184 14.58 -8.78 0.09
CA ARG A 184 15.71 -8.13 -0.56
C ARG A 184 15.50 -6.63 -0.68
N GLU A 185 16.38 -5.84 -0.08
CA GLU A 185 16.44 -4.40 -0.33
C GLU A 185 16.95 -4.13 -1.75
N LEU A 186 16.21 -3.33 -2.50
CA LEU A 186 16.54 -2.93 -3.88
C LEU A 186 17.19 -1.56 -3.94
N TYR A 187 16.82 -0.69 -3.00
CA TYR A 187 17.20 0.71 -2.99
C TYR A 187 17.03 1.27 -1.59
N CYS A 188 17.98 2.10 -1.17
CA CYS A 188 17.87 2.93 0.02
C CYS A 188 18.58 4.27 -0.26
N ILE A 189 17.98 5.38 0.17
CA ILE A 189 18.54 6.72 0.01
C ILE A 189 18.20 7.60 1.20
N SER A 190 19.15 8.44 1.62
CA SER A 190 18.88 9.61 2.47
C SER A 190 18.24 10.70 1.62
N ASP A 191 16.98 11.05 1.92
CA ASP A 191 16.13 11.87 1.06
C ASP A 191 15.44 13.02 1.80
N ILE A 192 16.03 13.49 2.90
CA ILE A 192 15.48 14.61 3.68
C ILE A 192 15.28 15.87 2.83
N GLU A 193 16.14 16.11 1.84
CA GLU A 193 16.08 17.26 0.94
C GLU A 193 14.79 17.32 0.10
N ASN A 194 14.19 16.16 -0.19
CA ASN A 194 12.95 16.04 -0.95
C ASN A 194 11.73 15.83 -0.05
N GLU A 195 11.86 16.10 1.25
CA GLU A 195 10.84 15.87 2.27
C GLU A 195 10.56 17.13 3.11
N PRO A 196 9.89 18.15 2.53
CA PRO A 196 9.68 19.45 3.20
C PRO A 196 8.99 19.35 4.54
N MET A 197 8.08 18.38 4.70
CA MET A 197 7.39 18.13 5.96
C MET A 197 8.37 17.75 7.08
N PHE A 198 9.37 16.90 6.78
CA PHE A 198 10.36 16.46 7.75
C PHE A 198 11.43 17.52 8.00
N GLN A 199 11.82 18.27 6.96
CA GLN A 199 12.71 19.43 7.10
C GLN A 199 12.12 20.49 8.03
N ASN A 200 10.84 20.84 7.85
CA ASN A 200 10.17 21.83 8.68
C ASN A 200 10.05 21.42 10.15
N LEU A 201 10.07 20.11 10.43
CA LEU A 201 10.07 19.57 11.79
C LEU A 201 11.48 19.43 12.38
N GLY A 202 12.53 19.73 11.62
CA GLY A 202 13.92 19.60 12.07
C GLY A 202 14.34 18.16 12.33
N VAL A 203 13.79 17.20 11.58
CA VAL A 203 14.12 15.78 11.73
C VAL A 203 15.56 15.52 11.27
N ASP A 204 16.32 14.71 12.01
CA ASP A 204 17.77 14.57 11.78
C ASP A 204 18.10 13.93 10.43
N PHE A 205 17.29 12.93 10.03
CA PHE A 205 17.44 12.25 8.76
C PHE A 205 16.10 11.69 8.29
N VAL A 206 16.01 11.47 6.97
CA VAL A 206 14.93 10.70 6.36
C VAL A 206 15.55 9.74 5.37
N GLU A 207 15.28 8.46 5.53
CA GLU A 207 15.65 7.42 4.57
C GLU A 207 14.40 6.85 3.90
N LYS A 208 14.47 6.62 2.59
CA LYS A 208 13.44 5.90 1.85
C LYS A 208 14.03 4.63 1.29
N ALA A 209 13.35 3.51 1.52
CA ALA A 209 13.79 2.22 1.04
C ALA A 209 12.72 1.51 0.22
N VAL A 210 13.17 0.69 -0.72
CA VAL A 210 12.34 -0.18 -1.55
C VAL A 210 12.80 -1.60 -1.37
N TYR A 211 11.87 -2.50 -1.06
CA TYR A 211 12.13 -3.92 -0.88
C TYR A 211 11.32 -4.74 -1.88
N LEU A 212 11.96 -5.80 -2.40
CA LEU A 212 11.27 -6.90 -3.03
C LEU A 212 11.19 -8.04 -2.02
N LEU A 213 9.96 -8.40 -1.66
CA LEU A 213 9.69 -9.54 -0.80
C LEU A 213 9.04 -10.66 -1.65
N GLN A 214 9.27 -11.91 -1.30
CA GLN A 214 8.57 -13.06 -1.88
C GLN A 214 8.07 -13.95 -0.76
N LYS A 215 6.77 -14.29 -0.76
CA LYS A 215 6.22 -15.23 0.20
C LYS A 215 6.75 -16.63 -0.11
N VAL A 216 7.44 -17.25 0.84
CA VAL A 216 8.11 -18.55 0.69
C VAL A 216 7.59 -19.62 1.65
N ARG A 217 6.75 -19.25 2.62
CA ARG A 217 6.16 -20.15 3.61
C ARG A 217 4.69 -19.80 3.85
N VAL A 218 3.92 -20.79 4.30
CA VAL A 218 2.54 -20.63 4.77
C VAL A 218 2.55 -20.27 6.24
#